data_AF-A0A833HNV2-F1
#
_entry.id   AF-A0A833HNV2-F1
#
_cell.length_a   1.000
_cell.length_b   1.000
_cell.length_c   1.000
_cell.angle_alpha   90.00
_cell.angle_beta   90.00
_cell.angle_gamma   90.00
#
_symmetry.space_group_name_H-M   'P 1'
#
loop_
_entity.id
_entity.type
_entity.pdbx_description
1 polymer ?
#
loop_
_entity_poly.entity_id
_entity_poly.type
_entity_poly.pdbx_seq_one_letter_code
_entity_poly.pdbx_strand_id
1 'polypeptide(L)' 'MFNFGIFLLLLGAVLVYATVPIIKIFNITTTKGILVVKLSGLALAVIGAIIMFFAQFPQRLEFLRLI' A
#
# COMPACT_ATOMS: atom_id res chain seq x y z
N MET A 1 14.61 -6.35 -3.62
CA MET A 1 13.63 -5.37 -4.14
C MET A 1 12.19 -5.85 -3.95
N PHE A 2 11.88 -7.12 -4.25
CA PHE A 2 10.55 -7.68 -4.03
C PHE A 2 10.03 -7.54 -2.58
N ASN A 3 10.83 -7.90 -1.57
CA ASN A 3 10.44 -7.77 -0.15
C ASN A 3 10.14 -6.31 0.26
N PHE A 4 10.85 -5.34 -0.34
CA PHE A 4 10.61 -3.92 -0.11
C PHE A 4 9.29 -3.47 -0.75
N GLY A 5 9.00 -3.96 -1.96
CA GLY A 5 7.70 -3.75 -2.62
C GLY A 5 6.54 -4.35 -1.83
N ILE A 6 6.69 -5.57 -1.29
CA ILE A 6 5.70 -6.17 -0.38
C ILE A 6 5.49 -5.30 0.86
N PHE A 7 6.57 -4.84 1.48
CA PHE A 7 6.48 -3.99 2.67
C PHE A 7 5.70 -2.70 2.38
N LEU A 8 6.02 -2.01 1.28
CA LEU A 8 5.29 -0.82 0.83
C LEU A 8 3.82 -1.12 0.51
N LEU A 9 3.54 -2.25 -0.13
CA LEU A 9 2.20 -2.68 -0.48
C LEU A 9 1.36 -2.92 0.77
N LEU A 10 1.91 -3.64 1.76
CA LEU A 10 1.26 -3.89 3.04
C LEU A 10 1.05 -2.60 3.83
N LEU A 11 2.05 -1.72 3.86
CA LEU A 11 1.95 -0.43 4.56
C LEU A 11 0.88 0.47 3.93
N GLY A 12 0.83 0.54 2.60
CA GLY A 12 -0.22 1.23 1.86
C GLY A 12 -1.61 0.64 2.12
N ALA A 13 -1.73 -0.69 2.12
CA ALA A 13 -2.98 -1.38 2.45
C ALA A 13 -3.44 -1.06 3.89
N VAL A 14 -2.54 -1.08 4.86
CA VAL A 14 -2.86 -0.70 6.25
C VAL A 14 -3.36 0.73 6.31
N LEU A 15 -2.76 1.70 5.63
CA LEU A 15 -3.25 3.08 5.58
C LEU A 15 -4.68 3.21 5.03
N VAL A 16 -5.02 2.43 3.99
CA VAL A 16 -6.34 2.45 3.35
C VAL A 16 -7.42 1.79 4.21
N TYR A 17 -7.11 0.67 4.87
CA TYR A 17 -8.05 -0.07 5.72
C TYR A 17 -8.15 0.49 7.13
N ALA A 18 -7.02 0.87 7.72
CA ALA A 18 -6.94 1.50 9.04
C ALA A 18 -7.22 3.02 9.00
N THR A 19 -7.86 3.54 7.94
CA THR A 19 -8.23 4.96 7.88
C THR A 19 -9.08 5.36 9.09
N VAL A 20 -10.00 4.51 9.57
CA VAL A 20 -10.89 4.81 10.71
C VAL A 20 -10.13 5.07 12.02
N PRO A 21 -9.21 4.22 12.50
CA PRO A 21 -8.41 4.54 13.67
C PRO A 21 -7.45 5.73 13.42
N ILE A 22 -6.89 5.88 12.21
CA ILE A 22 -6.00 7.01 11.88
C ILE A 22 -6.75 8.34 12.01
N ILE A 23 -7.92 8.48 11.39
CA ILE A 23 -8.68 9.74 11.44
C ILE A 23 -9.14 10.07 12.87
N LYS A 24 -9.38 9.06 13.72
CA LYS A 24 -9.70 9.23 15.13
C LYS A 24 -8.51 9.74 15.94
N ILE A 25 -7.32 9.20 15.71
CA ILE A 25 -6.09 9.63 16.40
C ILE A 25 -5.73 11.07 16.02
N PHE A 26 -5.88 11.43 14.74
CA PHE A 26 -5.52 12.75 14.22
C PHE A 26 -6.69 13.77 14.24
N ASN A 27 -7.84 13.43 14.81
CA ASN A 27 -9.05 14.27 14.84
C ASN A 27 -9.46 14.83 13.47
N ILE A 28 -9.30 14.03 12.41
CA ILE A 28 -9.67 14.42 11.04
C ILE A 28 -11.16 14.18 10.86
N THR A 29 -11.95 15.26 10.90
CA THR A 29 -13.41 15.20 10.74
C THR A 29 -13.88 15.57 9.34
N THR A 30 -13.00 16.15 8.51
CA THR A 30 -13.35 16.59 7.16
C THR A 30 -13.26 15.45 6.16
N THR A 31 -14.25 15.35 5.27
CA THR A 31 -14.25 14.38 4.15
C THR A 31 -13.03 14.52 3.25
N LYS A 32 -12.54 15.74 3.03
CA LYS A 32 -11.31 16.00 2.28
C LYS A 32 -10.08 15.37 2.96
N GLY A 33 -9.95 15.49 4.28
CA GLY A 33 -8.84 14.88 5.03
C GLY A 33 -8.88 13.34 4.99
N ILE A 34 -10.07 12.76 5.12
CA ILE A 34 -10.26 11.30 4.99
C ILE A 34 -9.84 10.81 3.59
N LEU A 35 -10.23 11.55 2.55
CA LEU A 35 -9.85 11.26 1.17
C LEU A 35 -8.34 11.32 0.96
N VAL A 36 -7.66 12.31 1.53
CA VAL A 36 -6.20 12.45 1.43
C VAL A 36 -5.49 11.25 2.06
N VAL A 37 -5.93 10.78 3.24
CA VAL A 37 -5.35 9.59 3.90
C VAL A 37 -5.54 8.33 3.05
N LYS A 38 -6.71 8.16 2.44
CA LYS A 38 -6.97 7.01 1.56
C LYS A 38 -6.16 7.07 0.28
N LEU A 39 -6.08 8.24 -0.35
CA LEU A 39 -5.33 8.43 -1.59
C LEU A 39 -3.82 8.24 -1.38
N SER A 40 -3.27 8.73 -0.27
CA SER A 40 -1.86 8.53 0.05
C SER A 40 -1.53 7.06 0.31
N GLY A 41 -2.39 6.35 1.06
CA GLY A 41 -2.26 4.90 1.26
C GLY A 41 -2.35 4.10 -0.05
N LEU A 42 -3.29 4.47 -0.92
CA LEU A 42 -3.46 3.85 -2.24
C LEU A 42 -2.22 4.08 -3.12
N ALA A 43 -1.72 5.32 -3.18
CA ALA A 43 -0.52 5.65 -3.95
C ALA A 43 0.69 4.83 -3.47
N LEU A 44 0.86 4.67 -2.15
CA LEU A 44 1.90 3.82 -1.59
C LEU A 44 1.77 2.36 -2.01
N ALA A 45 0.54 1.83 -1.98
CA ALA A 45 0.27 0.45 -2.36
C ALA A 45 0.57 0.21 -3.86
N VAL A 46 0.20 1.17 -4.72
CA VAL A 46 0.48 1.12 -6.16
C VAL A 46 1.98 1.15 -6.43
N ILE A 47 2.74 2.03 -5.77
CA ILE A 47 4.20 2.08 -5.90
C ILE A 47 4.83 0.76 -5.43
N GLY A 48 4.37 0.22 -4.30
CA GLY A 48 4.81 -1.09 -3.80
C GLY A 48 4.56 -2.22 -4.81
N ALA A 49 3.37 -2.26 -5.41
CA ALA A 49 3.01 -3.22 -6.45
C ALA A 49 3.93 -3.10 -7.67
N ILE A 50 4.14 -1.88 -8.16
CA ILE A 50 5.03 -1.60 -9.30
C ILE A 50 6.44 -2.11 -9.02
N ILE A 51 6.99 -1.83 -7.83
CA ILE A 51 8.33 -2.31 -7.42
C ILE A 51 8.37 -3.83 -7.39
N MET A 52 7.30 -4.51 -6.94
CA MET A 52 7.24 -5.97 -6.96
C MET A 52 7.25 -6.53 -8.39
N PHE A 53 6.52 -5.91 -9.32
CA PHE A 53 6.45 -6.34 -10.72
C PHE A 53 7.78 -6.18 -11.46
N PHE A 54 8.51 -5.09 -11.20
CA PHE A 54 9.82 -4.84 -11.83
C PHE A 54 10.99 -5.50 -11.10
N ALA A 55 10.80 -5.98 -9.87
CA ALA A 55 11.83 -6.72 -9.16
C ALA A 55 11.99 -8.13 -9.74
N GLN A 56 13.21 -8.67 -9.68
CA GLN A 56 13.42 -10.10 -9.88
C GLN A 56 12.57 -10.88 -8.88
N PHE A 57 11.58 -11.61 -9.40
CA PHE A 57 10.69 -12.44 -8.59
C PHE A 57 11.52 -13.51 -7.87
N PRO A 58 11.30 -13.75 -6.57
CA PRO A 58 11.97 -14.85 -5.89
C PRO A 58 11.56 -16.16 -6.57
N GLN A 59 12.51 -17.07 -6.82
CA GLN A 59 12.26 -18.38 -7.47
C GLN A 59 11.11 -19.17 -6.83
N ARG A 60 10.88 -19.00 -5.52
CA ARG A 60 9.79 -19.66 -4.78
C ARG A 60 8.39 -19.10 -5.07
N LEU A 61 8.30 -17.92 -5.67
CA LEU A 61 7.05 -17.19 -5.97
C LEU A 61 6.87 -16.95 -7.47
N GLU A 62 7.67 -17.58 -8.34
CA GLU A 62 7.53 -17.47 -9.79
C GLU A 62 6.15 -17.91 -10.29
N PHE A 63 5.46 -18.81 -9.58
CA PHE A 63 4.10 -19.24 -9.92
C PHE A 63 3.05 -18.11 -9.81
N LEU A 64 3.33 -17.06 -9.02
CA LEU A 64 2.46 -15.87 -8.91
C LEU A 64 2.72 -14.85 -10.01
N ARG A 65 3.73 -15.07 -10.86
CA ARG A 65 4.02 -14.21 -12.00
C ARG A 65 2.94 -14.41 -13.05
N LEU A 66 1.91 -13.57 -13.02
CA LEU A 66 0.97 -13.42 -14.14
C LEU A 66 1.78 -12.87 -15.32
N ILE A 67 1.91 -13.72 -16.35
CA ILE A 67 2.64 -13.59 -17.63
C ILE A 67 2.89 -12.14 -18.07
#